data_AF-A0A7Y2ZJ34-F1
#
_entry.id   AF-A0A7Y2ZJ34-F1
#
_cell.length_a   1.000
_cell.length_b   1.000
_cell.length_c   1.000
_cell.angle_alpha   90.00
_cell.angle_beta   90.00
_cell.angle_gamma   90.00
#
_symmetry.space_group_name_H-M   'P 1'
#
loop_
_entity.id
_entity.type
_entity.pdbx_description
1 polymer ?
#
loop_
_entity_poly.entity_id
_entity_poly.type
_entity_poly.pdbx_seq_one_letter_code
_entity_poly.pdbx_strand_id
1 'polypeptide(L)'
;MLIKALKRFFGSGGGAGSGGSSNGDGGEGHGSGGGSEMISCQDAMSRLQEFIDGELPGLSHDEVEAHFEVCTRCYPHLALEKSFRAKVQAALGKPDVPAGLRTRVMGMLAQDEGGGE
;
A
#
# COMPACT_ATOMS: atom_id res chain seq x y z
N MET A 1 -10.43 9.74 -17.25
CA MET A 1 -9.43 9.18 -18.19
C MET A 1 -8.03 9.15 -17.55
N LEU A 2 -7.84 8.45 -16.44
CA LEU A 2 -6.55 8.43 -15.71
C LEU A 2 -5.99 7.03 -15.40
N ILE A 3 -6.50 5.98 -16.07
CA ILE A 3 -6.02 4.59 -15.91
C ILE A 3 -5.31 4.09 -17.19
N LYS A 4 -4.88 4.98 -18.10
CA LYS A 4 -4.21 4.59 -19.37
C LYS A 4 -2.73 4.91 -19.47
N ALA A 5 -2.09 5.43 -18.41
CA ALA A 5 -0.67 5.80 -18.44
C ALA A 5 0.31 4.70 -17.99
N LEU A 6 -0.17 3.56 -17.48
CA LEU A 6 0.67 2.45 -17.01
C LEU A 6 1.17 1.50 -18.13
N LYS A 7 0.78 1.72 -19.40
CA LYS A 7 1.05 0.78 -20.50
C LYS A 7 2.30 1.10 -21.36
N ARG A 8 3.22 1.94 -20.88
CA ARG A 8 4.38 2.39 -21.67
C ARG A 8 5.76 2.04 -21.09
N PHE A 9 5.83 1.24 -20.02
CA PHE A 9 7.11 0.83 -19.42
C PHE A 9 7.50 -0.64 -19.66
N PHE A 10 6.60 -1.48 -20.19
CA PHE A 10 6.93 -2.86 -20.59
C PHE A 10 6.18 -3.24 -21.88
N GLY A 11 6.90 -3.31 -23.00
CA GLY A 11 6.39 -3.93 -24.23
C GLY A 11 6.98 -3.39 -25.52
N SER A 12 7.99 -4.07 -26.08
CA SER A 12 7.88 -4.75 -27.39
C SER A 12 9.26 -5.12 -27.92
N GLY A 13 9.62 -6.40 -27.80
CA GLY A 13 10.77 -7.03 -28.45
C GLY A 13 10.49 -8.52 -28.57
N GLY A 14 9.95 -8.93 -29.72
CA GLY A 14 9.51 -10.31 -29.98
C GLY A 14 10.67 -11.25 -30.33
N GLY A 15 10.54 -12.51 -29.89
CA GLY A 15 11.40 -13.61 -30.29
C GLY A 15 10.69 -14.94 -30.01
N ALA A 16 10.46 -15.73 -31.06
CA ALA A 16 9.83 -17.04 -31.00
C ALA A 16 10.81 -18.11 -30.48
N GLY A 17 10.32 -19.02 -29.64
CA GLY A 17 11.07 -20.19 -29.18
C GLY A 17 10.12 -21.23 -28.60
N SER A 18 10.05 -22.38 -29.27
CA SER A 18 9.24 -23.54 -28.94
C SER A 18 9.96 -24.50 -28.00
N GLY A 19 9.21 -25.13 -27.08
CA GLY A 19 9.48 -26.49 -26.61
C GLY A 19 9.81 -26.64 -25.10
N GLY A 20 9.11 -27.59 -24.47
CA GLY A 20 9.56 -28.19 -23.19
C GLY A 20 8.43 -28.53 -22.22
N SER A 21 7.97 -29.78 -22.25
CA SER A 21 7.13 -30.41 -21.21
C SER A 21 7.92 -30.65 -19.92
N SER A 22 7.28 -30.46 -18.77
CA SER A 22 7.30 -31.43 -17.65
C SER A 22 6.39 -30.98 -16.51
N ASN A 23 5.63 -31.93 -15.96
CA ASN A 23 4.79 -31.79 -14.76
C ASN A 23 5.62 -31.55 -13.49
N GLY A 24 5.03 -30.86 -12.53
CA GLY A 24 5.39 -30.84 -11.10
C GLY A 24 4.22 -30.17 -10.38
N ASP A 25 3.31 -30.93 -9.75
CA ASP A 25 3.41 -31.58 -8.44
C ASP A 25 3.38 -30.58 -7.28
N GLY A 26 2.57 -30.96 -6.28
CA GLY A 26 1.92 -30.10 -5.31
C GLY A 26 2.84 -29.27 -4.42
N GLY A 27 2.31 -28.12 -4.02
CA GLY A 27 3.01 -27.19 -3.14
C GLY A 27 2.07 -26.17 -2.50
N GLU A 28 0.89 -26.59 -2.04
CA GLU A 28 0.06 -25.78 -1.14
C GLU A 28 0.74 -25.77 0.24
N GLY A 29 1.79 -24.97 0.35
CA GLY A 29 2.39 -24.59 1.62
C GLY A 29 1.49 -23.60 2.34
N HIS A 30 0.38 -24.07 2.92
CA HIS A 30 -0.27 -23.37 4.02
C HIS A 30 0.64 -23.49 5.25
N GLY A 31 1.65 -22.62 5.28
CA GLY A 31 2.46 -22.37 6.48
C GLY A 31 1.62 -21.65 7.52
N SER A 32 0.75 -22.39 8.20
CA SER A 32 0.12 -21.93 9.45
C SER A 32 1.19 -21.97 10.55
N GLY A 33 2.03 -20.93 10.57
CA GLY A 33 3.00 -20.68 11.63
C GLY A 33 2.34 -19.86 12.72
N GLY A 34 1.65 -20.53 13.64
CA GLY A 34 1.23 -19.94 14.91
C GLY A 34 2.44 -19.75 15.82
N GLY A 35 2.74 -18.49 16.16
CA GLY A 35 3.73 -18.08 17.15
C GLY A 35 3.70 -16.56 17.34
N SER A 36 3.12 -16.12 18.46
CA SER A 36 3.11 -14.77 19.07
C SER A 36 3.76 -13.57 18.32
N GLU A 37 2.92 -12.55 18.08
CA GLU A 37 3.17 -11.08 18.10
C GLU A 37 3.82 -10.33 16.93
N MET A 38 3.95 -10.89 15.72
CA MET A 38 4.08 -10.06 14.51
C MET A 38 3.42 -10.71 13.30
N ILE A 39 2.84 -9.89 12.42
CA ILE A 39 2.15 -10.35 11.20
C ILE A 39 3.12 -11.03 10.24
N SER A 40 2.60 -11.94 9.41
CA SER A 40 3.42 -12.65 8.43
C SER A 40 3.89 -11.71 7.31
N CYS A 41 4.97 -12.07 6.60
CA CYS A 41 5.40 -11.33 5.41
C CYS A 41 4.30 -11.27 4.33
N GLN A 42 3.50 -12.32 4.21
CA GLN A 42 2.42 -12.38 3.25
C GLN A 42 1.32 -11.38 3.62
N ASP A 43 0.94 -11.36 4.90
CA ASP A 43 -0.08 -10.43 5.40
C ASP A 43 0.42 -8.98 5.31
N ALA A 44 1.65 -8.70 5.74
CA ALA A 44 2.27 -7.38 5.63
C ALA A 44 2.28 -6.86 4.18
N MET A 45 2.65 -7.72 3.23
CA MET A 45 2.66 -7.36 1.81
C MET A 45 1.24 -7.16 1.27
N SER A 46 0.28 -7.98 1.71
CA SER A 46 -1.12 -7.85 1.30
C SER A 46 -1.79 -6.57 1.80
N ARG A 47 -1.30 -6.01 2.92
CA ARG A 47 -1.79 -4.77 3.54
C ARG A 47 -0.95 -3.54 3.22
N LEU A 48 0.02 -3.64 2.31
CA LEU A 48 0.98 -2.57 2.06
C LEU A 48 0.30 -1.27 1.59
N GLN A 49 -0.71 -1.36 0.72
CA GLN A 49 -1.38 -0.16 0.19
C GLN A 49 -2.29 0.47 1.25
N GLU A 50 -3.05 -0.36 1.96
CA GLU A 50 -3.87 0.02 3.12
C GLU A 50 -3.03 0.73 4.19
N PHE A 51 -1.85 0.19 4.50
CA PHE A 51 -0.89 0.80 5.42
C PHE A 51 -0.41 2.17 4.91
N ILE A 52 -0.08 2.27 3.63
CA ILE A 52 0.36 3.52 3.02
C ILE A 52 -0.75 4.58 3.05
N ASP A 53 -1.99 4.20 2.82
CA ASP A 53 -3.12 5.11 2.83
C ASP A 53 -3.65 5.42 4.24
N GLY A 54 -3.22 4.66 5.25
CA GLY A 54 -3.68 4.79 6.63
C GLY A 54 -5.05 4.15 6.87
N GLU A 55 -5.52 3.33 5.94
CA GLU A 55 -6.81 2.64 5.99
C GLU A 55 -6.60 1.16 6.29
N LEU A 56 -6.35 0.82 7.56
CA LEU A 56 -6.11 -0.56 7.99
C LEU A 56 -7.32 -1.17 8.72
N PRO A 57 -8.29 -1.75 7.99
CA PRO A 57 -9.41 -2.43 8.62
C PRO A 57 -8.94 -3.73 9.28
N GLY A 58 -9.26 -3.89 10.56
CA GLY A 58 -9.09 -5.14 11.30
C GLY A 58 -7.66 -5.49 11.67
N LEU A 59 -6.70 -4.57 11.53
CA LEU A 59 -5.35 -4.68 12.10
C LEU A 59 -4.94 -3.34 12.70
N SER A 60 -4.08 -3.37 13.71
CA SER A 60 -3.47 -2.13 14.18
C SER A 60 -2.38 -1.67 13.21
N HIS A 61 -2.20 -0.35 13.11
CA HIS A 61 -1.10 0.23 12.34
C HIS A 61 0.26 -0.23 12.89
N ASP A 62 0.40 -0.26 14.22
CA ASP A 62 1.62 -0.61 14.92
C ASP A 62 2.10 -2.04 14.60
N GLU A 63 1.18 -3.01 14.48
CA GLU A 63 1.51 -4.39 14.11
C GLU A 63 2.12 -4.49 12.71
N VAL A 64 1.60 -3.72 11.75
CA VAL A 64 2.10 -3.68 10.37
C VAL A 64 3.41 -2.93 10.30
N GLU A 65 3.52 -1.82 11.03
CA GLU A 65 4.74 -1.00 11.11
C GLU A 65 5.91 -1.81 11.69
N ALA A 66 5.69 -2.49 12.83
CA ALA A 66 6.70 -3.32 13.47
C ALA A 66 7.29 -4.37 12.51
N HIS A 67 6.47 -4.97 11.65
CA HIS A 67 6.96 -5.91 10.63
C HIS A 67 7.93 -5.22 9.65
N PHE A 68 7.56 -4.05 9.11
CA PHE A 68 8.38 -3.35 8.13
C PHE A 68 9.68 -2.77 8.72
N GLU A 69 9.70 -2.48 10.02
CA GLU A 69 10.91 -2.01 10.71
C GLU A 69 11.99 -3.09 10.82
N VAL A 70 11.60 -4.35 11.04
CA VAL A 70 12.56 -5.44 11.26
C VAL A 70 12.81 -6.29 10.01
N CYS A 71 11.87 -6.33 9.07
CA CYS A 71 11.94 -7.25 7.93
C CYS A 71 12.69 -6.64 6.73
N THR A 72 13.97 -6.99 6.60
CA THR A 72 14.84 -6.56 5.49
C THR A 72 14.33 -6.95 4.10
N ARG A 73 13.52 -7.99 3.99
CA ARG A 73 12.91 -8.43 2.73
C ARG A 73 11.73 -7.56 2.31
N CYS A 74 10.91 -7.13 3.27
CA CYS A 74 9.68 -6.38 3.00
C CYS A 74 9.94 -4.87 2.92
N TYR A 75 10.89 -4.34 3.69
CA TYR A 75 11.21 -2.92 3.74
C TYR A 75 11.45 -2.24 2.36
N PRO A 76 12.17 -2.86 1.39
CA PRO A 76 12.37 -2.24 0.07
C PRO A 76 11.06 -1.94 -0.68
N HIS A 77 10.02 -2.76 -0.50
CA HIS A 77 8.71 -2.54 -1.10
C HIS A 77 8.01 -1.33 -0.47
N LEU A 78 8.06 -1.22 0.86
CA LEU A 78 7.53 -0.05 1.57
C LEU A 78 8.26 1.24 1.15
N ALA A 79 9.58 1.20 1.09
CA ALA A 79 10.40 2.36 0.70
C ALA A 79 10.07 2.81 -0.73
N LEU A 80 9.91 1.85 -1.66
CA LEU A 80 9.50 2.14 -3.03
C LEU A 80 8.13 2.83 -3.04
N GLU A 81 7.13 2.26 -2.36
CA GLU A 81 5.76 2.79 -2.35
C GLU A 81 5.69 4.20 -1.77
N LYS A 82 6.37 4.45 -0.63
CA LYS A 82 6.49 5.80 -0.05
C LYS A 82 7.11 6.79 -1.05
N SER A 83 8.19 6.40 -1.73
CA SER A 83 8.85 7.26 -2.71
C SER A 83 7.99 7.51 -3.94
N PHE A 84 7.23 6.50 -4.37
CA PHE A 84 6.34 6.58 -5.52
C PHE A 84 5.17 7.51 -5.23
N ARG A 85 4.49 7.32 -4.09
CA ARG A 85 3.41 8.21 -3.62
C ARG A 85 3.87 9.66 -3.53
N ALA A 86 5.04 9.92 -2.96
CA ALA A 86 5.60 11.27 -2.86
C ALA A 86 5.83 11.90 -4.25
N LYS A 87 6.35 11.13 -5.21
CA LYS A 87 6.53 11.60 -6.60
C LYS A 87 5.20 11.89 -7.29
N VAL A 88 4.19 11.03 -7.10
CA VAL A 88 2.85 11.24 -7.67
C VAL A 88 2.22 12.51 -7.09
N GLN A 89 2.30 12.70 -5.78
CA GLN A 89 1.79 13.92 -5.13
C GLN A 89 2.51 15.19 -5.64
N ALA A 90 3.83 15.13 -5.79
CA ALA A 90 4.61 16.24 -6.35
C ALA A 90 4.22 16.55 -7.81
N ALA A 91 3.94 15.52 -8.61
CA ALA A 91 3.54 15.68 -10.00
C ALA A 91 2.12 16.21 -10.19
N LEU A 92 1.19 15.86 -9.29
CA LEU A 92 -0.21 16.32 -9.34
C LEU A 92 -0.36 17.79 -8.90
N GLY A 93 0.60 18.34 -8.15
CA GLY A 93 0.53 19.69 -7.61
C GLY A 93 -0.54 19.86 -6.53
N LYS A 94 -0.68 21.08 -6.00
CA LYS A 94 -1.78 21.40 -5.07
C LYS A 94 -3.02 21.79 -5.87
N PRO A 95 -4.17 21.13 -5.67
CA PRO A 95 -5.42 21.60 -6.26
C PRO A 95 -5.77 22.97 -5.69
N ASP A 96 -6.35 23.83 -6.52
CA ASP A 96 -6.92 25.08 -6.05
C ASP A 96 -8.11 24.78 -5.14
N VAL A 97 -8.08 25.30 -3.91
CA VAL A 97 -9.09 25.05 -2.89
C VAL A 97 -9.74 26.37 -2.50
N PRO A 98 -11.07 26.42 -2.30
CA PRO A 98 -11.76 27.64 -1.93
C PRO A 98 -11.18 28.28 -0.66
N ALA A 99 -10.98 29.60 -0.71
CA ALA A 99 -10.59 30.37 0.47
C ALA A 99 -11.59 30.13 1.61
N GLY A 100 -11.08 29.91 2.83
CA GLY A 100 -11.91 29.66 4.00
C GLY A 100 -12.40 28.21 4.19
N LEU A 101 -12.12 27.28 3.26
CA LEU A 101 -12.47 25.86 3.44
C LEU A 101 -11.86 25.29 4.73
N ARG A 102 -10.57 25.57 4.98
CA ARG A 102 -9.88 25.15 6.21
C ARG A 102 -10.61 25.67 7.46
N THR A 103 -10.98 26.95 7.48
CA THR A 103 -11.69 27.56 8.61
C THR A 103 -13.02 26.86 8.86
N ARG A 104 -13.77 26.56 7.79
CA ARG A 104 -15.05 25.84 7.90
C ARG A 104 -14.87 24.43 8.45
N VAL A 105 -13.91 23.67 7.93
CA VAL A 105 -13.63 22.28 8.38
C VAL A 105 -13.20 22.28 9.85
N MET A 106 -12.28 23.17 10.24
CA MET A 106 -11.82 23.25 11.63
C MET A 106 -12.94 23.68 12.58
N GLY A 107 -13.83 24.57 12.14
CA GLY A 107 -15.02 24.94 12.90
C GLY A 107 -15.97 23.77 13.12
N MET A 108 -16.12 22.87 12.14
CA MET A 108 -16.95 21.65 12.28
C MET A 108 -16.34 20.66 13.27
N LEU A 109 -15.04 20.38 13.16
CA LEU A 109 -14.34 19.47 14.07
C LEU A 109 -14.45 19.93 15.54
N ALA A 110 -14.31 21.24 15.78
CA ALA A 110 -14.45 21.79 17.14
C ALA A 110 -15.88 21.67 17.71
N GLN A 111 -16.92 21.63 16.85
CA GLN A 111 -18.30 21.43 17.27
C GLN A 111 -18.56 19.96 17.63
N ASP A 112 -17.97 19.02 16.89
CA ASP A 112 -18.09 17.59 17.15
C ASP A 112 -17.38 17.19 18.46
N GLU A 113 -16.23 17.80 18.77
CA GLU A 113 -15.52 17.58 20.03
C GLU A 113 -16.23 18.22 21.24
N GLY A 114 -17.08 19.22 21.01
CA GLY A 114 -17.79 19.98 22.07
C GLY A 114 -19.24 19.56 22.32
N GLY A 115 -19.78 18.58 21.58
CA GLY A 115 -21.19 18.18 21.61
C GLY A 115 -21.52 16.93 22.45
N GLY A 116 -20.56 16.42 23.24
CA GLY A 116 -20.77 15.28 24.13
C GLY A 116 -21.16 15.71 25.55
N GLU A 117 -22.39 16.18 25.73
CA GLU A 117 -23.07 16.27 27.03
C GLU A 117 -24.32 15.36 27.05
#